data_AF-A0A2V9KA48-F1
#
_entry.id   AF-A0A2V9KA48-F1
#
_cell.length_a   1.000
_cell.length_b   1.000
_cell.length_c   1.000
_cell.angle_alpha   90.00
_cell.angle_beta   90.00
_cell.angle_gamma   90.00
#
_symmetry.space_group_name_H-M   'P 1'
#
loop_
_entity.id
_entity.type
_entity.pdbx_description
1 polymer ?
#
loop_
_entity_poly.entity_id
_entity_poly.type
_entity_poly.pdbx_seq_one_letter_code
_entity_poly.pdbx_strand_id
1 'polypeptide(L)'
;MAQSEAFKLFLAGSPPKNLRLAAARGLVPLPRNELLTVMVRLCGDADGDVAAAAHDTLRQWPEPEIIEEISSASCAPEVLAHFAGPSAGDAVREAIVLNNATPAEVVARLARDGSPALLELILYNRIRILQNPSILASIKRNPRTPAQIGRIVLEIEAEFFKSRKSDYLIDEEGAQGPAEPQAGAPAAAEIGAEDLWLEGLPSDPDARETAILQRLATMSVRQKIQAALLGNREMRSIMIRRISRSVLKNPKVSETEIEGFAAMRNVSEEILRQIAGSRAWTRSYAVVQNLVRNPKTPPATSQRLLSRLQSKDLALLARDRGVGEAIRRNAQRMLQQRSGPKQTS
;
A
#
# COMPACT_ATOMS: atom_id res chain seq x y z
N MET A 1 7.67 -18.37 -18.97
CA MET A 1 8.21 -19.07 -20.15
C MET A 1 9.71 -19.13 -20.01
N ALA A 2 10.36 -20.22 -20.45
CA ALA A 2 11.81 -20.30 -20.46
C ALA A 2 12.37 -19.33 -21.51
N GLN A 3 13.34 -18.50 -21.13
CA GLN A 3 14.04 -17.59 -22.05
C GLN A 3 14.88 -18.39 -23.05
N SER A 4 14.92 -17.99 -24.32
CA SER A 4 15.75 -18.68 -25.31
C SER A 4 17.25 -18.55 -24.99
N GLU A 5 18.03 -19.58 -25.33
CA GLU A 5 19.49 -19.56 -25.17
C GLU A 5 20.15 -18.44 -26.00
N ALA A 6 19.60 -18.16 -27.18
CA ALA A 6 20.04 -17.04 -28.01
C ALA A 6 19.82 -15.70 -27.31
N PHE A 7 18.69 -15.50 -26.63
CA PHE A 7 18.43 -14.29 -25.85
C PHE A 7 19.41 -14.12 -24.69
N LYS A 8 19.71 -15.19 -23.95
CA LYS A 8 20.71 -15.15 -22.86
C LYS A 8 22.09 -14.74 -23.38
N LEU A 9 22.47 -15.17 -24.58
CA LEU A 9 23.75 -14.83 -25.20
C LEU A 9 23.88 -13.32 -25.49
N PHE A 10 22.80 -12.65 -25.89
CA PHE A 10 22.77 -11.19 -26.07
C PHE A 10 22.78 -10.41 -24.74
N LEU A 11 22.25 -11.00 -23.66
CA LEU A 11 22.24 -10.36 -22.34
C LEU A 11 23.56 -10.52 -21.59
N ALA A 12 24.16 -11.70 -21.63
CA ALA A 12 25.36 -12.06 -20.87
C ALA A 12 26.67 -11.89 -21.66
N GLY A 13 26.62 -11.88 -22.99
CA GLY A 13 27.79 -11.79 -23.87
C GLY A 13 27.72 -10.60 -24.83
N SER A 14 28.85 -10.36 -25.53
CA SER A 14 28.91 -9.47 -26.69
C SER A 14 29.06 -10.33 -27.94
N PRO A 15 27.97 -10.69 -28.63
CA PRO A 15 28.04 -11.48 -29.85
C PRO A 15 28.84 -10.75 -30.96
N PRO A 16 29.39 -11.47 -31.95
CA PRO A 16 30.10 -10.86 -33.06
C PRO A 16 29.26 -9.79 -33.78
N LYS A 17 29.92 -8.76 -34.33
CA LYS A 17 29.25 -7.61 -35.02
C LYS A 17 28.15 -8.04 -35.99
N ASN A 18 28.41 -9.05 -36.82
CA ASN A 18 27.44 -9.51 -37.82
C ASN A 18 26.13 -10.01 -37.18
N LEU A 19 26.21 -10.71 -36.05
CA LEU A 19 25.04 -11.23 -35.35
C LEU A 19 24.27 -10.11 -34.63
N ARG A 20 24.99 -9.13 -34.07
CA ARG A 20 24.39 -7.91 -33.51
C ARG A 20 23.67 -7.08 -34.57
N LEU A 21 24.29 -6.92 -35.74
CA LEU A 21 23.68 -6.20 -36.86
C LEU A 21 22.44 -6.92 -37.41
N ALA A 22 22.46 -8.25 -37.48
CA ALA A 22 21.29 -9.04 -37.84
C ALA A 22 20.15 -8.87 -36.82
N ALA A 23 20.46 -8.88 -35.52
CA ALA A 23 19.48 -8.65 -34.46
C ALA A 23 18.91 -7.22 -34.50
N ALA A 24 19.76 -6.22 -34.72
CA ALA A 24 19.37 -4.82 -34.87
C ALA A 24 18.38 -4.58 -36.02
N ARG A 25 18.41 -5.44 -37.06
CA ARG A 25 17.51 -5.43 -38.21
C ARG A 25 16.29 -6.35 -38.07
N GLY A 26 16.12 -7.00 -36.91
CA GLY A 26 15.01 -7.93 -36.67
C GLY A 26 15.12 -9.28 -37.41
N LEU A 27 16.31 -9.66 -37.89
CA LEU A 27 16.52 -10.87 -38.70
C LEU A 27 16.83 -12.13 -37.89
N VAL A 28 16.92 -12.03 -36.57
CA VAL A 28 17.24 -13.17 -35.68
C VAL A 28 15.94 -13.86 -35.26
N PRO A 29 15.87 -15.21 -35.31
CA PRO A 29 14.67 -15.96 -34.96
C PRO A 29 14.47 -16.02 -33.44
N LEU A 30 14.00 -14.90 -32.87
CA LEU A 30 13.62 -14.76 -31.47
C LEU A 30 12.11 -14.50 -31.36
N PRO A 31 11.46 -14.89 -30.25
CA PRO A 31 10.11 -14.44 -29.97
C PRO A 31 10.11 -12.90 -29.83
N ARG A 32 8.99 -12.27 -30.22
CA ARG A 32 8.88 -10.81 -30.39
C ARG A 32 9.31 -10.01 -29.16
N ASN A 33 8.93 -10.47 -27.98
CA ASN A 33 9.30 -9.87 -26.70
C ASN A 33 10.82 -9.87 -26.43
N GLU A 34 11.49 -10.98 -26.73
CA GLU A 34 12.94 -11.12 -26.60
C GLU A 34 13.66 -10.29 -27.65
N LEU A 35 13.16 -10.30 -28.89
CA LEU A 35 13.73 -9.53 -30.00
C LEU A 35 13.70 -8.02 -29.72
N LEU A 36 12.56 -7.48 -29.27
CA LEU A 36 12.43 -6.06 -28.93
C LEU A 36 13.37 -5.67 -27.78
N THR A 37 13.49 -6.52 -26.76
CA THR A 37 14.42 -6.30 -25.65
C THR A 37 15.87 -6.26 -26.14
N VAL A 38 16.26 -7.16 -27.04
CA VAL A 38 17.61 -7.16 -27.65
C VAL A 38 17.82 -5.91 -28.49
N MET A 39 16.87 -5.54 -29.36
CA MET A 39 16.99 -4.35 -30.21
C MET A 39 17.12 -3.06 -29.40
N VAL A 40 16.32 -2.90 -28.35
CA VAL A 40 16.40 -1.74 -27.44
C VAL A 40 17.76 -1.67 -26.75
N ARG A 41 18.35 -2.81 -26.37
CA ARG A 41 19.71 -2.87 -25.81
C ARG A 41 20.77 -2.49 -26.85
N LEU A 42 20.60 -2.94 -28.10
CA LEU A 42 21.51 -2.62 -29.21
C LEU A 42 21.48 -1.14 -29.61
N CYS A 43 20.46 -0.37 -29.26
CA CYS A 43 20.49 1.09 -29.40
C CYS A 43 21.64 1.75 -28.61
N GLY A 44 22.13 1.11 -27.54
CA GLY A 44 23.29 1.56 -26.75
C GLY A 44 24.60 0.85 -27.10
N ASP A 45 24.68 0.20 -28.26
CA ASP A 45 25.87 -0.55 -28.67
C ASP A 45 27.08 0.36 -28.92
N ALA A 46 28.29 -0.14 -28.63
CA ALA A 46 29.54 0.58 -28.87
C ALA A 46 29.83 0.81 -30.37
N ASP A 47 29.29 -0.05 -31.24
CA ASP A 47 29.38 0.08 -32.69
C ASP A 47 28.22 0.93 -33.23
N GLY A 48 28.56 2.10 -33.79
CA GLY A 48 27.58 3.07 -34.27
C GLY A 48 26.66 2.56 -35.37
N ASP A 49 27.13 1.64 -36.24
CA ASP A 49 26.31 1.07 -37.31
C ASP A 49 25.20 0.18 -36.75
N VAL A 50 25.53 -0.60 -35.71
CA VAL A 50 24.59 -1.50 -35.02
C VAL A 50 23.55 -0.67 -34.28
N ALA A 51 23.98 0.35 -33.54
CA ALA A 51 23.08 1.24 -32.81
C ALA A 51 22.12 2.01 -33.74
N ALA A 52 22.63 2.53 -34.85
CA ALA A 52 21.82 3.21 -35.86
C ALA A 52 20.79 2.25 -36.48
N ALA A 53 21.20 1.06 -36.89
CA ALA A 53 20.29 0.06 -37.45
C ALA A 53 19.17 -0.34 -36.48
N ALA A 54 19.48 -0.48 -35.18
CA ALA A 54 18.49 -0.78 -34.15
C ALA A 54 17.50 0.37 -33.96
N HIS A 55 17.98 1.62 -33.91
CA HIS A 55 17.12 2.80 -33.82
C HIS A 55 16.19 2.95 -35.03
N ASP A 56 16.71 2.77 -36.25
CA ASP A 56 15.92 2.90 -37.47
C ASP A 56 14.83 1.83 -37.54
N THR A 57 15.18 0.59 -37.18
CA THR A 57 14.24 -0.54 -37.16
C THR A 57 13.12 -0.31 -36.12
N LEU A 58 13.46 0.11 -34.90
CA LEU A 58 12.48 0.38 -33.85
C LEU A 58 11.58 1.58 -34.17
N ARG A 59 12.10 2.61 -34.86
CA ARG A 59 11.31 3.78 -35.28
C ARG A 59 10.27 3.45 -36.35
N GLN A 60 10.57 2.48 -37.22
CA GLN A 60 9.67 2.03 -38.28
C GLN A 60 8.70 0.94 -37.82
N TRP A 61 8.81 0.51 -36.55
CA TRP A 61 7.97 -0.57 -36.04
C TRP A 61 6.50 -0.14 -35.97
N PRO A 62 5.55 -0.99 -36.41
CA PRO A 62 4.14 -0.63 -36.42
C PRO A 62 3.60 -0.33 -35.02
N GLU A 63 2.91 0.81 -34.87
CA GLU A 63 2.31 1.25 -33.60
C GLU A 63 1.37 0.20 -32.96
N PRO A 64 0.48 -0.50 -33.71
CA PRO A 64 -0.37 -1.52 -33.12
C PRO A 64 0.40 -2.69 -32.49
N GLU A 65 1.53 -3.07 -33.11
CA GLU A 65 2.39 -4.14 -32.58
C GLU A 65 3.16 -3.67 -31.34
N ILE A 66 3.57 -2.39 -31.32
CA ILE A 66 4.18 -1.78 -30.14
C ILE A 66 3.18 -1.81 -28.96
N ILE A 67 1.93 -1.41 -29.19
CA ILE A 67 0.90 -1.39 -28.15
C ILE A 67 0.61 -2.81 -27.63
N GLU A 68 0.52 -3.80 -28.52
CA GLU A 68 0.32 -5.20 -28.14
C GLU A 68 1.44 -5.69 -27.21
N GLU A 69 2.71 -5.43 -27.57
CA GLU A 69 3.84 -5.83 -26.74
C GLU A 69 3.89 -5.06 -25.41
N ILE A 70 3.69 -3.74 -25.45
CA ILE A 70 3.69 -2.89 -24.25
C ILE A 70 2.56 -3.26 -23.30
N SER A 71 1.43 -3.74 -23.80
CA SER A 71 0.31 -4.18 -22.95
C SER A 71 0.60 -5.51 -22.24
N SER A 72 1.60 -6.27 -22.71
CA SER A 72 1.96 -7.55 -22.11
C SER A 72 2.64 -7.39 -20.74
N ALA A 73 2.25 -8.23 -19.78
CA ALA A 73 2.89 -8.30 -18.48
C ALA A 73 4.35 -8.80 -18.51
N SER A 74 4.77 -9.43 -19.61
CA SER A 74 6.16 -9.88 -19.81
C SER A 74 7.06 -8.84 -20.49
N CYS A 75 6.53 -7.65 -20.80
CA CYS A 75 7.31 -6.59 -21.43
C CYS A 75 8.41 -6.08 -20.48
N ALA A 76 9.63 -5.94 -21.00
CA ALA A 76 10.78 -5.53 -20.22
C ALA A 76 10.72 -4.00 -19.91
N PRO A 77 11.11 -3.55 -18.71
CA PRO A 77 11.10 -2.12 -18.34
C PRO A 77 11.90 -1.22 -19.28
N GLU A 78 12.98 -1.74 -19.87
CA GLU A 78 13.82 -1.02 -20.83
C GLU A 78 13.07 -0.72 -22.13
N VAL A 79 12.24 -1.66 -22.59
CA VAL A 79 11.41 -1.50 -23.78
C VAL A 79 10.34 -0.44 -23.54
N LEU A 80 9.67 -0.48 -22.38
CA LEU A 80 8.72 0.54 -21.96
C LEU A 80 9.36 1.93 -21.90
N ALA A 81 10.58 2.03 -21.36
CA ALA A 81 11.32 3.29 -21.28
C ALA A 81 11.75 3.82 -22.65
N HIS A 82 12.09 2.94 -23.60
CA HIS A 82 12.48 3.31 -24.96
C HIS A 82 11.31 3.93 -25.74
N PHE A 83 10.14 3.29 -25.69
CA PHE A 83 8.95 3.77 -26.40
C PHE A 83 8.23 4.93 -25.69
N ALA A 84 8.63 5.32 -24.48
CA ALA A 84 8.12 6.50 -23.78
C ALA A 84 8.72 7.84 -24.27
N GLY A 85 9.25 7.88 -25.48
CA GLY A 85 9.87 9.07 -26.07
C GLY A 85 8.88 10.17 -26.46
N PRO A 86 9.35 11.39 -26.74
CA PRO A 86 8.50 12.52 -27.14
C PRO A 86 7.67 12.25 -28.41
N SER A 87 8.18 11.41 -29.31
CA SER A 87 7.53 11.03 -30.56
C SER A 87 6.44 9.97 -30.40
N ALA A 88 6.24 9.42 -29.20
CA ALA A 88 5.22 8.40 -28.96
C ALA A 88 3.82 9.01 -29.05
N GLY A 89 2.93 8.36 -29.81
CA GLY A 89 1.52 8.68 -29.87
C GLY A 89 0.82 8.49 -28.52
N ASP A 90 -0.33 9.13 -28.35
CA ASP A 90 -1.07 9.11 -27.08
C ASP A 90 -1.47 7.69 -26.67
N ALA A 91 -1.91 6.85 -27.61
CA ALA A 91 -2.28 5.45 -27.35
C ALA A 91 -1.10 4.62 -26.79
N VAL A 92 0.10 4.81 -27.34
CA VAL A 92 1.33 4.17 -26.84
C VAL A 92 1.65 4.67 -25.42
N ARG A 93 1.57 5.98 -25.20
CA ARG A 93 1.83 6.57 -23.87
C ARG A 93 0.85 6.06 -22.82
N GLU A 94 -0.44 5.93 -23.16
CA GLU A 94 -1.47 5.37 -22.28
C GLU A 94 -1.18 3.90 -21.96
N ALA A 95 -0.86 3.08 -22.96
CA ALA A 95 -0.48 1.67 -22.76
C ALA A 95 0.74 1.53 -21.83
N ILE A 96 1.75 2.40 -21.99
CA ILE A 96 2.93 2.44 -21.11
C ILE A 96 2.51 2.77 -19.67
N VAL A 97 1.65 3.76 -19.44
CA VAL A 97 1.22 4.09 -18.07
C VAL A 97 0.40 2.96 -17.45
N LEU A 98 -0.45 2.29 -18.23
CA LEU A 98 -1.27 1.16 -17.76
C LEU A 98 -0.44 -0.09 -17.43
N ASN A 99 0.73 -0.28 -18.05
CA ASN A 99 1.59 -1.40 -17.70
C ASN A 99 2.20 -1.24 -16.30
N ASN A 100 2.02 -2.25 -15.44
CA ASN A 100 2.52 -2.25 -14.06
C ASN A 100 4.06 -2.32 -13.95
N ALA A 101 4.75 -2.90 -14.94
CA ALA A 101 6.20 -3.00 -14.99
C ALA A 101 6.89 -1.67 -15.36
N THR A 102 6.13 -0.65 -15.77
CA THR A 102 6.67 0.66 -16.15
C THR A 102 7.37 1.34 -14.97
N PRO A 103 8.66 1.70 -15.12
CA PRO A 103 9.40 2.42 -14.09
C PRO A 103 8.76 3.77 -13.74
N ALA A 104 8.87 4.17 -12.48
CA ALA A 104 8.26 5.41 -12.02
C ALA A 104 8.87 6.66 -12.67
N GLU A 105 10.16 6.60 -13.00
CA GLU A 105 10.89 7.66 -13.69
C GLU A 105 10.34 7.90 -15.10
N VAL A 106 9.89 6.83 -15.77
CA VAL A 106 9.25 6.90 -17.09
C VAL A 106 7.88 7.55 -16.96
N VAL A 107 7.08 7.14 -16.00
CA VAL A 107 5.77 7.75 -15.74
C VAL A 107 5.89 9.22 -15.35
N ALA A 108 6.87 9.58 -14.50
CA ALA A 108 7.14 10.96 -14.12
C ALA A 108 7.60 11.80 -15.32
N ARG A 109 8.30 11.20 -16.29
CA ARG A 109 8.67 11.87 -17.54
C ARG A 109 7.44 12.14 -18.40
N LEU A 110 6.61 11.12 -18.63
CA LEU A 110 5.35 11.24 -19.38
C LEU A 110 4.36 12.23 -18.74
N ALA A 111 4.37 12.34 -17.41
CA ALA A 111 3.55 13.29 -16.68
C ALA A 111 3.94 14.76 -16.94
N ARG A 112 5.18 15.04 -17.39
CA ARG A 112 5.69 16.41 -17.57
C ARG A 112 5.10 17.11 -18.79
N ASP A 113 4.80 16.36 -19.84
CA ASP A 113 4.31 16.87 -21.12
C ASP A 113 3.02 16.18 -21.61
N GLY A 114 2.51 15.22 -20.84
CA GLY A 114 1.33 14.43 -21.14
C GLY A 114 0.05 15.25 -21.33
N SER A 115 -0.88 14.68 -22.10
CA SER A 115 -2.23 15.20 -22.31
C SER A 115 -3.07 15.13 -21.03
N PRO A 116 -4.15 15.93 -20.90
CA PRO A 116 -5.06 15.84 -19.75
C PRO A 116 -5.57 14.42 -19.47
N ALA A 117 -5.96 13.67 -20.52
CA ALA A 117 -6.41 12.29 -20.39
C ALA A 117 -5.32 11.36 -19.81
N LEU A 118 -4.07 11.51 -20.27
CA LEU A 118 -2.94 10.75 -19.74
C LEU A 118 -2.68 11.10 -18.27
N LEU A 119 -2.80 12.36 -17.87
CA LEU A 119 -2.64 12.79 -16.48
C LEU A 119 -3.72 12.18 -15.56
N GLU A 120 -4.98 12.13 -16.02
CA GLU A 120 -6.06 11.46 -15.28
C GLU A 120 -5.77 9.97 -15.09
N LEU A 121 -5.29 9.30 -16.12
CA LEU A 121 -4.90 7.89 -16.07
C LEU A 121 -3.74 7.65 -15.09
N ILE A 122 -2.73 8.53 -15.08
CA ILE A 122 -1.65 8.50 -14.09
C ILE A 122 -2.21 8.68 -12.67
N LEU A 123 -3.12 9.63 -12.46
CA LEU A 123 -3.75 9.90 -11.18
C LEU A 123 -4.65 8.75 -10.69
N TYR A 124 -5.24 7.99 -11.60
CA TYR A 124 -6.05 6.82 -11.27
C TYR A 124 -5.24 5.75 -10.52
N ASN A 125 -3.96 5.56 -10.88
CA ASN A 125 -3.07 4.62 -10.20
C ASN A 125 -2.36 5.24 -8.98
N ARG A 126 -3.15 5.55 -7.94
CA ARG A 126 -2.67 6.21 -6.71
C ARG A 126 -1.56 5.45 -5.97
N ILE A 127 -1.51 4.12 -6.09
CA ILE A 127 -0.46 3.30 -5.46
C ILE A 127 0.92 3.68 -6.01
N ARG A 128 1.02 3.91 -7.33
CA ARG A 128 2.28 4.28 -7.97
C ARG A 128 2.77 5.66 -7.52
N ILE A 129 1.84 6.60 -7.33
CA ILE A 129 2.09 7.97 -6.87
C ILE A 129 2.61 7.99 -5.43
N LEU A 130 2.01 7.21 -4.54
CA LEU A 130 2.43 7.12 -3.14
C LEU A 130 3.84 6.52 -2.99
N GLN A 131 4.22 5.61 -3.89
CA GLN A 131 5.56 5.04 -3.90
C GLN A 131 6.59 5.99 -4.51
N ASN A 132 6.17 6.87 -5.43
CA ASN A 132 7.06 7.74 -6.20
C ASN A 132 6.49 9.16 -6.30
N PRO A 133 6.73 10.00 -5.28
CA PRO A 133 6.17 11.37 -5.21
C PRO A 133 6.69 12.29 -6.31
N SER A 134 7.79 11.94 -6.97
CA SER A 134 8.35 12.64 -8.13
C SER A 134 7.34 12.78 -9.28
N ILE A 135 6.37 11.86 -9.38
CA ILE A 135 5.28 11.93 -10.35
C ILE A 135 4.42 13.19 -10.09
N LEU A 136 4.06 13.49 -8.84
CA LEU A 136 3.30 14.69 -8.50
C LEU A 136 4.08 15.97 -8.85
N ALA A 137 5.38 15.98 -8.55
CA ALA A 137 6.25 17.09 -8.90
C ALA A 137 6.29 17.33 -10.43
N SER A 138 6.29 16.27 -11.23
CA SER A 138 6.19 16.36 -12.69
C SER A 138 4.83 16.88 -13.16
N ILE A 139 3.71 16.42 -12.59
CA ILE A 139 2.37 16.91 -12.95
C ILE A 139 2.23 18.41 -12.64
N LYS A 140 2.76 18.87 -11.50
CA LYS A 140 2.77 20.31 -11.14
C LYS A 140 3.54 21.17 -12.13
N ARG A 141 4.60 20.62 -12.74
CA ARG A 141 5.43 21.31 -13.73
C ARG A 141 4.85 21.23 -15.15
N ASN A 142 3.79 20.45 -15.37
CA ASN A 142 3.19 20.30 -16.68
C ASN A 142 2.28 21.51 -16.99
N PRO A 143 2.56 22.28 -18.06
CA PRO A 143 1.76 23.45 -18.42
C PRO A 143 0.36 23.12 -18.92
N ARG A 144 0.10 21.85 -19.28
CA ARG A 144 -1.20 21.34 -19.77
C ARG A 144 -2.08 20.79 -18.65
N THR A 145 -1.64 20.86 -17.40
CA THR A 145 -2.42 20.34 -16.25
C THR A 145 -3.69 21.17 -16.05
N PRO A 146 -4.90 20.58 -16.20
CA PRO A 146 -6.15 21.24 -15.88
C PRO A 146 -6.22 21.63 -14.41
N ALA A 147 -6.94 22.71 -14.09
CA ALA A 147 -7.09 23.18 -12.71
C ALA A 147 -7.65 22.11 -11.77
N GLN A 148 -8.55 21.25 -12.24
CA GLN A 148 -9.11 20.12 -11.48
C GLN A 148 -8.02 19.09 -11.10
N ILE A 149 -7.19 18.68 -12.06
CA ILE A 149 -6.06 17.77 -11.84
C ILE A 149 -5.05 18.41 -10.87
N GLY A 150 -4.77 19.71 -11.04
CA GLY A 150 -3.90 20.46 -10.13
C GLY A 150 -4.40 20.47 -8.68
N ARG A 151 -5.72 20.63 -8.47
CA ARG A 151 -6.33 20.52 -7.13
C ARG A 151 -6.15 19.13 -6.52
N ILE A 152 -6.43 18.07 -7.29
CA ILE A 152 -6.25 16.68 -6.85
C ILE A 152 -4.78 16.40 -6.47
N VAL A 153 -3.83 16.93 -7.24
CA VAL A 153 -2.39 16.78 -6.93
C VAL A 153 -2.03 17.46 -5.60
N LEU A 154 -2.52 18.68 -5.35
CA LEU A 154 -2.29 19.39 -4.10
C LEU A 154 -2.96 18.71 -2.90
N GLU A 155 -4.15 18.14 -3.12
CA GLU A 155 -4.88 17.34 -2.13
C GLU A 155 -4.06 16.09 -1.77
N ILE A 156 -3.63 15.30 -2.75
CA ILE A 156 -2.77 14.13 -2.52
C ILE A 156 -1.48 14.53 -1.80
N GLU A 157 -0.85 15.63 -2.19
CA GLU A 157 0.37 16.11 -1.53
C GLU A 157 0.13 16.48 -0.06
N ALA A 158 -0.99 17.17 0.21
CA ALA A 158 -1.39 17.57 1.55
C ALA A 158 -1.76 16.37 2.44
N GLU A 159 -2.55 15.44 1.92
CA GLU A 159 -3.05 14.27 2.64
C GLU A 159 -1.94 13.29 3.03
N PHE A 160 -0.98 13.07 2.13
CA PHE A 160 0.01 12.00 2.28
C PHE A 160 1.39 12.46 2.72
N PHE A 161 1.77 13.72 2.45
CA PHE A 161 3.14 14.20 2.63
C PHE A 161 3.29 15.37 3.61
N LYS A 162 2.25 16.14 3.95
CA LYS A 162 2.36 17.21 4.97
C LYS A 162 2.62 16.67 6.38
N SER A 163 2.15 15.47 6.73
CA SER A 163 2.45 14.84 8.02
C SER A 163 3.86 14.20 8.07
N ARG A 164 4.59 14.14 6.93
CA ARG A 164 5.98 13.66 6.83
C ARG A 164 6.99 14.77 6.54
N LYS A 165 6.59 16.04 6.61
CA LYS A 165 7.49 17.16 6.30
C LYS A 165 8.69 17.30 7.24
N SER A 166 8.79 16.52 8.32
CA SER A 166 10.01 16.47 9.15
C SER A 166 11.12 15.56 8.63
N ASP A 167 10.83 14.61 7.72
CA ASP A 167 11.81 13.55 7.35
C ASP A 167 12.39 13.71 5.93
N TYR A 168 12.00 14.75 5.19
CA TYR A 168 12.49 14.99 3.82
C TYR A 168 12.76 16.49 3.56
N LEU A 169 13.36 17.18 4.53
CA LEU A 169 14.18 18.34 4.19
C LEU A 169 15.49 17.79 3.64
N ILE A 170 15.55 17.67 2.31
CA ILE A 170 16.81 17.95 1.63
C ILE A 170 17.00 19.46 1.84
N ASP A 171 18.16 19.85 2.38
CA ASP A 171 18.56 21.23 2.59
C ASP A 171 18.34 22.06 1.32
N GLU A 172 17.20 22.74 1.23
CA GLU A 172 17.04 23.88 0.34
C GLU A 172 17.58 25.11 1.09
N GLU A 173 18.90 25.28 1.02
CA GLU A 173 19.50 26.57 1.25
C GLU A 173 18.96 27.56 0.21
N GLY A 174 18.20 28.54 0.69
CA GLY A 174 18.07 29.83 -0.01
C GLY A 174 16.68 30.15 -0.55
N ALA A 175 15.70 30.37 0.32
CA ALA A 175 14.68 31.41 0.08
C ALA A 175 14.03 31.84 1.40
N GLN A 176 14.45 33.02 1.87
CA GLN A 176 13.84 33.74 2.99
C GLN A 176 12.36 34.06 2.68
N GLY A 177 11.49 33.91 3.68
CA GLY A 177 10.07 34.28 3.61
C GLY A 177 9.86 35.79 3.40
N PRO A 178 8.59 36.25 3.34
CA PRO A 178 7.87 36.39 4.62
C PRO A 178 6.32 36.25 4.58
N ALA A 179 5.80 36.11 5.81
CA ALA A 179 4.51 36.59 6.35
C ALA A 179 3.19 35.83 6.06
N GLU A 180 2.67 35.22 7.13
CA GLU A 180 1.24 34.99 7.34
C GLU A 180 0.49 36.33 7.53
N PRO A 181 -0.83 36.36 7.26
CA PRO A 181 -1.75 36.59 8.38
C PRO A 181 -3.03 35.73 8.37
N GLN A 182 -3.55 35.56 9.58
CA GLN A 182 -4.73 34.82 10.02
C GLN A 182 -6.05 35.50 9.62
N ALA A 183 -7.12 34.71 9.35
CA ALA A 183 -8.51 35.06 9.71
C ALA A 183 -9.50 33.89 9.52
N GLY A 184 -10.25 33.56 10.59
CA GLY A 184 -11.69 33.23 10.52
C GLY A 184 -12.14 31.80 10.17
N ALA A 185 -12.52 31.03 11.19
CA ALA A 185 -13.35 29.83 11.04
C ALA A 185 -14.78 30.18 10.55
N PRO A 186 -15.54 29.23 9.97
CA PRO A 186 -16.21 28.24 10.81
C PRO A 186 -16.02 26.79 10.34
N ALA A 187 -16.18 25.89 11.30
CA ALA A 187 -16.22 24.45 11.13
C ALA A 187 -17.17 24.03 10.00
N ALA A 188 -16.60 23.47 8.94
CA ALA A 188 -17.30 22.62 7.99
C ALA A 188 -16.51 21.30 7.94
N ALA A 189 -17.14 20.27 8.50
CA ALA A 189 -16.72 18.88 8.64
C ALA A 189 -15.45 18.49 7.86
N GLU A 190 -14.39 18.23 8.63
CA GLU A 190 -13.23 17.46 8.17
C GLU A 190 -13.71 16.11 7.63
N ILE A 191 -13.72 15.96 6.30
CA ILE A 191 -13.73 14.64 5.69
C ILE A 191 -12.26 14.23 5.60
N GLY A 192 -11.79 13.52 6.61
CA GLY A 192 -10.43 12.97 6.60
C GLY A 192 -10.26 11.96 5.48
N ALA A 193 -9.00 11.68 5.11
CA ALA A 193 -8.56 10.65 4.14
C ALA A 193 -9.03 9.19 4.42
N GLU A 194 -9.99 9.04 5.32
CA GLU A 194 -10.68 7.83 5.77
C GLU A 194 -11.83 7.44 4.81
N ASP A 195 -12.33 8.38 3.99
CA ASP A 195 -13.52 8.21 3.13
C ASP A 195 -13.22 7.68 1.72
N LEU A 196 -11.97 7.71 1.25
CA LEU A 196 -11.59 7.22 -0.09
C LEU A 196 -11.77 5.70 -0.27
N TRP A 197 -11.88 4.93 0.82
CA TRP A 197 -12.16 3.49 0.78
C TRP A 197 -13.65 3.16 0.89
N LEU A 198 -14.47 4.14 1.30
CA LEU A 198 -15.92 4.00 1.50
C LEU A 198 -16.76 4.56 0.34
N GLU A 199 -16.14 5.25 -0.62
CA GLU A 199 -16.84 5.83 -1.78
C GLU A 199 -17.63 4.75 -2.54
N GLY A 200 -18.95 4.93 -2.63
CA GLY A 200 -19.89 4.01 -3.28
C GLY A 200 -20.43 2.87 -2.40
N LEU A 201 -20.17 2.86 -1.09
CA LEU A 201 -20.73 1.84 -0.20
C LEU A 201 -22.18 2.17 0.23
N PRO A 202 -23.03 1.14 0.46
CA PRO A 202 -24.39 1.31 0.95
C PRO A 202 -24.47 2.08 2.29
N SER A 203 -25.57 2.82 2.48
CA SER A 203 -25.88 3.49 3.74
C SER A 203 -26.23 2.50 4.86
N ASP A 204 -26.72 1.31 4.49
CA ASP A 204 -27.09 0.25 5.43
C ASP A 204 -25.85 -0.44 6.04
N PRO A 205 -25.78 -0.63 7.38
CA PRO A 205 -24.60 -1.18 8.06
C PRO A 205 -24.22 -2.60 7.62
N ASP A 206 -25.20 -3.48 7.40
CA ASP A 206 -24.95 -4.88 7.04
C ASP A 206 -24.54 -4.99 5.56
N ALA A 207 -25.19 -4.22 4.68
CA ALA A 207 -24.79 -4.09 3.28
C ALA A 207 -23.39 -3.47 3.13
N ARG A 208 -23.00 -2.56 4.03
CA ARG A 208 -21.66 -1.97 4.05
C ARG A 208 -20.59 -2.96 4.50
N GLU A 209 -20.84 -3.74 5.57
CA GLU A 209 -19.93 -4.78 6.02
C GLU A 209 -19.68 -5.83 4.92
N THR A 210 -20.74 -6.25 4.23
CA THR A 210 -20.63 -7.23 3.13
C THR A 210 -19.86 -6.69 1.93
N ALA A 211 -20.11 -5.46 1.52
CA ALA A 211 -19.38 -4.82 0.43
C ALA A 211 -17.89 -4.62 0.76
N ILE A 212 -17.55 -4.27 2.01
CA ILE A 212 -16.17 -4.19 2.50
C ILE A 212 -15.49 -5.57 2.43
N LEU A 213 -16.18 -6.63 2.87
CA LEU A 213 -15.64 -7.99 2.84
C LEU A 213 -15.41 -8.50 1.40
N GLN A 214 -16.33 -8.21 0.48
CA GLN A 214 -16.17 -8.54 -0.94
C GLN A 214 -14.98 -7.81 -1.56
N ARG A 215 -14.82 -6.51 -1.26
CA ARG A 215 -13.69 -5.71 -1.74
C ARG A 215 -12.37 -6.18 -1.14
N LEU A 216 -12.37 -6.59 0.13
CA LEU A 216 -11.20 -7.23 0.75
C LEU A 216 -10.86 -8.57 0.08
N ALA A 217 -11.84 -9.36 -0.35
CA ALA A 217 -11.59 -10.66 -0.97
C ALA A 217 -10.82 -10.54 -2.30
N THR A 218 -11.13 -9.51 -3.11
CA THR A 218 -10.49 -9.27 -4.42
C THR A 218 -9.09 -8.62 -4.30
N MET A 219 -8.74 -8.07 -3.14
CA MET A 219 -7.44 -7.44 -2.90
C MET A 219 -6.29 -8.45 -2.74
N SER A 220 -5.13 -8.08 -3.27
CA SER A 220 -3.86 -8.74 -2.99
C SER A 220 -3.46 -8.62 -1.51
N VAL A 221 -2.60 -9.52 -1.03
CA VAL A 221 -2.08 -9.48 0.36
C VAL A 221 -1.42 -8.13 0.69
N ARG A 222 -0.71 -7.53 -0.27
CA ARG A 222 -0.08 -6.21 -0.12
C ARG A 222 -1.12 -5.11 0.06
N GLN A 223 -2.20 -5.12 -0.73
CA GLN A 223 -3.30 -4.15 -0.61
C GLN A 223 -4.06 -4.31 0.71
N LYS A 224 -4.27 -5.55 1.19
CA LYS A 224 -4.85 -5.81 2.53
C LYS A 224 -3.98 -5.22 3.65
N ILE A 225 -2.66 -5.32 3.53
CA ILE A 225 -1.75 -4.69 4.50
C ILE A 225 -1.90 -3.16 4.47
N GLN A 226 -1.98 -2.55 3.28
CA GLN A 226 -2.19 -1.10 3.14
C GLN A 226 -3.55 -0.67 3.71
N ALA A 227 -4.63 -1.40 3.41
CA ALA A 227 -5.96 -1.14 3.95
C ALA A 227 -6.01 -1.25 5.49
N ALA A 228 -5.25 -2.18 6.09
CA ALA A 228 -5.14 -2.26 7.55
C ALA A 228 -4.38 -1.08 8.19
N LEU A 229 -3.43 -0.49 7.45
CA LEU A 229 -2.59 0.62 7.91
C LEU A 229 -3.22 1.99 7.67
N LEU A 230 -4.02 2.14 6.62
CA LEU A 230 -4.56 3.42 6.15
C LEU A 230 -6.10 3.48 6.13
N GLY A 231 -6.77 2.37 6.41
CA GLY A 231 -8.23 2.31 6.43
C GLY A 231 -8.83 2.90 7.69
N ASN A 232 -10.11 3.29 7.58
CA ASN A 232 -10.89 3.85 8.68
C ASN A 232 -11.18 2.84 9.80
N ARG A 233 -11.76 3.32 10.90
CA ARG A 233 -12.12 2.51 12.09
C ARG A 233 -13.01 1.31 11.76
N GLU A 234 -14.00 1.47 10.88
CA GLU A 234 -14.94 0.39 10.49
C GLU A 234 -14.24 -0.72 9.71
N MET A 235 -13.47 -0.35 8.69
CA MET A 235 -12.63 -1.24 7.90
C MET A 235 -11.66 -2.02 8.80
N ARG A 236 -11.00 -1.35 9.75
CA ARG A 236 -10.09 -1.99 10.73
C ARG A 236 -10.84 -2.97 11.64
N SER A 237 -12.03 -2.61 12.11
CA SER A 237 -12.92 -3.47 12.89
C SER A 237 -13.35 -4.73 12.12
N ILE A 238 -13.66 -4.59 10.82
CA ILE A 238 -14.03 -5.74 9.97
C ILE A 238 -12.80 -6.62 9.68
N MET A 239 -11.66 -6.00 9.36
CA MET A 239 -10.41 -6.71 9.04
C MET A 239 -9.85 -7.51 10.21
N ILE A 240 -9.96 -6.99 11.44
CA ILE A 240 -9.43 -7.65 12.64
C ILE A 240 -10.27 -8.87 13.04
N ARG A 241 -11.57 -8.88 12.73
CA ARG A 241 -12.45 -10.04 12.95
C ARG A 241 -12.07 -11.22 12.07
N ARG A 242 -11.55 -10.98 10.86
CA ARG A 242 -11.36 -12.05 9.87
C ARG A 242 -9.91 -12.42 9.53
N ILE A 243 -9.00 -11.48 9.24
CA ILE A 243 -7.77 -11.86 8.49
C ILE A 243 -6.48 -11.06 8.85
N SER A 244 -6.51 -9.94 9.57
CA SER A 244 -5.37 -9.00 9.50
C SER A 244 -4.69 -8.62 10.83
N ARG A 245 -3.60 -9.31 11.17
CA ARG A 245 -2.65 -8.90 12.25
C ARG A 245 -2.00 -7.53 12.01
N SER A 246 -1.96 -7.09 10.75
CA SER A 246 -1.37 -5.81 10.34
C SER A 246 -2.13 -4.61 10.91
N VAL A 247 -3.40 -4.78 11.30
CA VAL A 247 -4.19 -3.71 11.92
C VAL A 247 -3.52 -3.23 13.22
N LEU A 248 -2.97 -4.13 14.03
CA LEU A 248 -2.30 -3.77 15.29
C LEU A 248 -0.95 -3.04 15.11
N LYS A 249 -0.38 -3.06 13.90
CA LYS A 249 0.88 -2.36 13.58
C LYS A 249 0.65 -0.92 13.10
N ASN A 250 -0.61 -0.52 12.95
CA ASN A 250 -0.97 0.81 12.49
C ASN A 250 -0.73 1.84 13.62
N PRO A 251 0.09 2.89 13.38
CA PRO A 251 0.40 3.90 14.39
C PRO A 251 -0.83 4.75 14.81
N LYS A 252 -1.91 4.73 14.03
CA LYS A 252 -3.17 5.45 14.29
C LYS A 252 -4.22 4.61 15.02
N VAL A 253 -3.89 3.41 15.51
CA VAL A 253 -4.86 2.64 16.31
C VAL A 253 -4.97 3.27 17.68
N SER A 254 -6.18 3.71 18.03
CA SER A 254 -6.43 4.33 19.33
C SER A 254 -6.58 3.28 20.44
N GLU A 255 -6.41 3.70 21.68
CA GLU A 255 -6.63 2.84 22.84
C GLU A 255 -8.09 2.35 22.93
N THR A 256 -9.04 3.21 22.57
CA THR A 256 -10.48 2.88 22.53
C THR A 256 -10.82 1.82 21.47
N GLU A 257 -10.09 1.78 20.36
CA GLU A 257 -10.23 0.70 19.37
C GLU A 257 -9.70 -0.63 19.89
N ILE A 258 -8.54 -0.62 20.55
CA ILE A 258 -7.97 -1.82 21.16
C ILE A 258 -8.88 -2.40 22.24
N GLU A 259 -9.49 -1.56 23.07
CA GLU A 259 -10.49 -1.97 24.05
C GLU A 259 -11.68 -2.67 23.38
N GLY A 260 -12.17 -2.11 22.27
CA GLY A 260 -13.21 -2.72 21.45
C GLY A 260 -12.79 -4.06 20.88
N PHE A 261 -11.59 -4.16 20.29
CA PHE A 261 -11.06 -5.40 19.72
C PHE A 261 -10.89 -6.49 20.78
N ALA A 262 -10.45 -6.14 21.99
CA ALA A 262 -10.33 -7.07 23.12
C ALA A 262 -11.70 -7.59 23.59
N ALA A 263 -12.75 -6.78 23.49
CA ALA A 263 -14.12 -7.16 23.87
C ALA A 263 -14.83 -8.04 22.83
N MET A 264 -14.38 -8.04 21.57
CA MET A 264 -15.02 -8.78 20.47
C MET A 264 -14.83 -10.31 20.59
N ARG A 265 -15.93 -11.05 20.68
CA ARG A 265 -15.93 -12.53 20.78
C ARG A 265 -15.62 -13.26 19.47
N ASN A 266 -15.57 -12.54 18.35
CA ASN A 266 -15.36 -13.08 17.01
C ASN A 266 -13.95 -12.79 16.46
N VAL A 267 -13.06 -12.18 17.25
CA VAL A 267 -11.64 -11.97 16.90
C VAL A 267 -10.83 -13.27 17.09
N SER A 268 -9.73 -13.43 16.36
CA SER A 268 -8.86 -14.63 16.47
C SER A 268 -8.00 -14.62 17.75
N GLU A 269 -7.65 -15.81 18.26
CA GLU A 269 -6.83 -15.94 19.49
C GLU A 269 -5.45 -15.28 19.35
N GLU A 270 -4.88 -15.29 18.15
CA GLU A 270 -3.56 -14.74 17.87
C GLU A 270 -3.53 -13.20 18.01
N ILE A 271 -4.61 -12.52 17.62
CA ILE A 271 -4.76 -11.08 17.81
C ILE A 271 -4.83 -10.76 19.31
N LEU A 272 -5.62 -11.52 20.07
CA LEU A 272 -5.74 -11.35 21.52
C LEU A 272 -4.41 -11.60 22.22
N ARG A 273 -3.62 -12.57 21.74
CA ARG A 273 -2.25 -12.84 22.20
C ARG A 273 -1.32 -11.65 21.94
N GLN A 274 -1.38 -11.05 20.75
CA GLN A 274 -0.57 -9.87 20.41
C GLN A 274 -0.94 -8.65 21.26
N ILE A 275 -2.24 -8.39 21.45
CA ILE A 275 -2.70 -7.30 22.33
C ILE A 275 -2.18 -7.52 23.76
N ALA A 276 -2.33 -8.74 24.29
CA ALA A 276 -1.89 -9.08 25.64
C ALA A 276 -0.35 -9.13 25.81
N GLY A 277 0.40 -9.28 24.71
CA GLY A 277 1.87 -9.28 24.71
C GLY A 277 2.48 -7.89 24.82
N SER A 278 1.73 -6.84 24.51
CA SER A 278 2.25 -5.48 24.49
C SER A 278 2.04 -4.74 25.79
N ARG A 279 3.11 -4.12 26.26
CA ARG A 279 3.08 -3.27 27.45
C ARG A 279 2.32 -1.97 27.24
N ALA A 280 2.25 -1.47 26.01
CA ALA A 280 1.52 -0.24 25.69
C ALA A 280 0.02 -0.42 25.94
N TRP A 281 -0.58 -1.46 25.36
CA TRP A 281 -2.02 -1.72 25.46
C TRP A 281 -2.44 -2.31 26.81
N THR A 282 -1.60 -3.16 27.41
CA THR A 282 -1.90 -3.73 28.73
C THR A 282 -1.71 -2.74 29.88
N ARG A 283 -1.37 -1.47 29.61
CA ARG A 283 -1.41 -0.41 30.63
C ARG A 283 -2.84 -0.05 31.01
N SER A 284 -3.79 -0.06 30.06
CA SER A 284 -5.22 0.14 30.34
C SER A 284 -5.81 -1.04 31.09
N TYR A 285 -6.51 -0.73 32.18
CA TYR A 285 -7.25 -1.71 32.96
C TYR A 285 -8.41 -2.31 32.16
N ALA A 286 -9.10 -1.50 31.33
CA ALA A 286 -10.23 -1.95 30.53
C ALA A 286 -9.80 -2.97 29.46
N VAL A 287 -8.64 -2.76 28.81
CA VAL A 287 -8.07 -3.75 27.88
C VAL A 287 -7.79 -5.07 28.62
N VAL A 288 -7.15 -5.01 29.80
CA VAL A 288 -6.86 -6.19 30.62
C VAL A 288 -8.14 -6.93 31.03
N GLN A 289 -9.15 -6.20 31.48
CA GLN A 289 -10.45 -6.74 31.87
C GLN A 289 -11.15 -7.42 30.68
N ASN A 290 -11.19 -6.78 29.51
CA ASN A 290 -11.82 -7.31 28.31
C ASN A 290 -11.10 -8.57 27.81
N LEU A 291 -9.76 -8.59 27.83
CA LEU A 291 -8.99 -9.77 27.47
C LEU A 291 -9.31 -10.98 28.36
N VAL A 292 -9.40 -10.79 29.69
CA VAL A 292 -9.70 -11.91 30.60
C VAL A 292 -11.13 -12.42 30.45
N ARG A 293 -12.09 -11.54 30.13
CA ARG A 293 -13.49 -11.91 29.93
C ARG A 293 -13.76 -12.55 28.56
N ASN A 294 -12.85 -12.41 27.60
CA ASN A 294 -13.05 -12.93 26.25
C ASN A 294 -12.78 -14.45 26.20
N PRO A 295 -13.75 -15.27 25.76
CA PRO A 295 -13.59 -16.74 25.71
C PRO A 295 -12.49 -17.21 24.74
N LYS A 296 -12.12 -16.40 23.75
CA LYS A 296 -11.06 -16.73 22.78
C LYS A 296 -9.66 -16.30 23.24
N THR A 297 -9.53 -15.66 24.39
CA THR A 297 -8.20 -15.35 24.92
C THR A 297 -7.55 -16.64 25.43
N PRO A 298 -6.32 -16.96 25.00
CA PRO A 298 -5.63 -18.17 25.45
C PRO A 298 -5.58 -18.26 26.98
N PRO A 299 -5.91 -19.42 27.60
CA PRO A 299 -6.02 -19.54 29.05
C PRO A 299 -4.78 -19.10 29.83
N ALA A 300 -3.58 -19.39 29.31
CA ALA A 300 -2.32 -18.96 29.93
C ALA A 300 -2.19 -17.43 30.01
N THR A 301 -2.63 -16.73 28.96
CA THR A 301 -2.63 -15.26 28.91
C THR A 301 -3.60 -14.69 29.93
N SER A 302 -4.82 -15.22 29.99
CA SER A 302 -5.84 -14.78 30.93
C SER A 302 -5.42 -15.03 32.38
N GLN A 303 -4.81 -16.19 32.67
CA GLN A 303 -4.31 -16.52 34.00
C GLN A 303 -3.24 -15.53 34.48
N ARG A 304 -2.30 -15.14 33.61
CA ARG A 304 -1.29 -14.13 33.92
C ARG A 304 -1.93 -12.77 34.26
N LEU A 305 -2.98 -12.40 33.52
CA LEU A 305 -3.67 -11.11 33.67
C LEU A 305 -4.64 -11.07 34.87
N LEU A 306 -5.14 -12.21 35.38
CA LEU A 306 -6.01 -12.27 36.56
C LEU A 306 -5.43 -11.54 37.78
N SER A 307 -4.11 -11.62 37.96
CA SER A 307 -3.39 -10.95 39.05
C SER A 307 -3.61 -9.43 39.08
N ARG A 308 -3.86 -8.82 37.92
CA ARG A 308 -4.04 -7.38 37.75
C ARG A 308 -5.48 -6.90 37.95
N LEU A 309 -6.44 -7.82 38.07
CA LEU A 309 -7.86 -7.46 38.28
C LEU A 309 -8.14 -7.09 39.74
N GLN A 310 -9.10 -6.19 39.92
CA GLN A 310 -9.61 -5.82 41.24
C GLN A 310 -10.51 -6.91 41.83
N SER A 311 -10.66 -6.92 43.15
CA SER A 311 -11.47 -7.93 43.85
C SER A 311 -12.95 -7.91 43.44
N LYS A 312 -13.51 -6.74 43.10
CA LYS A 312 -14.89 -6.64 42.59
C LYS A 312 -15.04 -7.37 41.26
N ASP A 313 -14.12 -7.15 40.32
CA ASP A 313 -14.16 -7.77 39.00
C ASP A 313 -13.86 -9.26 39.03
N LEU A 314 -12.96 -9.71 39.91
CA LEU A 314 -12.73 -11.14 40.14
C LEU A 314 -14.02 -11.85 40.61
N ALA A 315 -14.81 -11.20 41.47
CA ALA A 315 -16.09 -11.74 41.95
C ALA A 315 -17.14 -11.86 40.85
N LEU A 316 -17.19 -10.89 39.93
CA LEU A 316 -18.04 -10.95 38.74
C LEU A 316 -17.55 -12.05 37.78
N LEU A 317 -16.25 -12.12 37.54
CA LEU A 317 -15.63 -13.10 36.65
C LEU A 317 -15.83 -14.55 37.11
N ALA A 318 -15.78 -14.79 38.42
CA ALA A 318 -16.05 -16.11 39.02
C ALA A 318 -17.44 -16.67 38.68
N ARG A 319 -18.42 -15.78 38.48
CA ARG A 319 -19.82 -16.10 38.18
C ARG A 319 -20.13 -16.10 36.68
N ASP A 320 -19.26 -15.52 35.85
CA ASP A 320 -19.46 -15.37 34.41
C ASP A 320 -19.31 -16.72 33.68
N ARG A 321 -20.42 -17.27 33.17
CA ARG A 321 -20.45 -18.53 32.41
C ARG A 321 -19.84 -18.40 31.01
N GLY A 322 -19.61 -17.17 30.54
CA GLY A 322 -18.99 -16.90 29.26
C GLY A 322 -17.47 -17.05 29.25
N VAL A 323 -16.85 -17.37 30.39
CA VAL A 323 -15.40 -17.51 30.58
C VAL A 323 -15.07 -18.96 30.95
N GLY A 324 -13.93 -19.45 30.45
CA GLY A 324 -13.47 -20.83 30.68
C GLY A 324 -13.41 -21.21 32.16
N GLU A 325 -13.77 -22.45 32.47
CA GLU A 325 -13.94 -22.94 33.84
C GLU A 325 -12.66 -22.79 34.69
N ALA A 326 -11.50 -23.04 34.09
CA ALA A 326 -10.20 -22.89 34.76
C ALA A 326 -9.96 -21.45 35.25
N ILE A 327 -10.36 -20.44 34.46
CA ILE A 327 -10.22 -19.03 34.83
C ILE A 327 -11.18 -18.68 35.97
N ARG A 328 -12.42 -19.17 35.92
CA ARG A 328 -13.41 -18.96 36.99
C ARG A 328 -12.94 -19.54 38.33
N ARG A 329 -12.45 -20.78 38.33
CA ARG A 329 -11.92 -21.44 39.53
C ARG A 329 -10.70 -20.68 40.10
N ASN A 330 -9.80 -20.21 39.23
CA ASN A 330 -8.66 -19.40 39.66
C ASN A 330 -9.07 -18.03 40.21
N ALA A 331 -10.06 -17.37 39.62
CA ALA A 331 -10.62 -16.12 40.13
C ALA A 331 -11.23 -16.31 41.54
N GLN A 332 -11.99 -17.40 41.76
CA GLN A 332 -12.52 -17.74 43.08
C GLN A 332 -11.41 -17.98 44.11
N ARG A 333 -10.36 -18.72 43.74
CA ARG A 333 -9.21 -18.96 44.60
C ARG A 333 -8.51 -17.65 44.99
N MET A 334 -8.29 -16.76 44.03
CA MET A 334 -7.68 -15.45 44.28
C MET A 334 -8.55 -14.55 45.16
N LEU A 335 -9.87 -14.61 45.03
CA LEU A 335 -10.78 -13.89 45.92
C LEU A 335 -10.65 -14.38 47.36
N GLN A 336 -10.68 -15.70 47.57
CA GLN A 336 -10.54 -16.30 48.89
C GLN A 336 -9.20 -15.94 49.54
N GLN A 337 -8.11 -15.92 48.76
CA GLN A 337 -6.80 -15.48 49.24
C GLN A 337 -6.78 -13.99 49.61
N ARG A 338 -7.52 -13.13 48.91
CA ARG A 338 -7.61 -11.69 49.20
C ARG A 338 -8.59 -11.35 50.32
N SER A 339 -9.60 -12.17 50.55
CA SER A 339 -10.58 -12.02 51.63
C SER A 339 -10.19 -12.74 52.92
N GLY A 340 -9.18 -13.62 52.86
CA GLY A 340 -8.61 -14.26 54.04
C GLY A 340 -8.06 -13.22 55.02
N PRO A 341 -8.08 -13.51 56.34
CA PRO A 341 -7.61 -12.57 57.35
C PRO A 341 -6.17 -12.15 57.01
N LYS A 342 -5.91 -10.84 56.97
CA LYS A 342 -4.53 -10.33 56.95
C LYS A 342 -3.84 -10.91 58.18
N GLN A 343 -2.88 -11.82 57.99
CA GLN A 343 -1.96 -12.19 59.06
C GLN A 343 -1.16 -10.93 59.38
N THR A 344 -1.59 -10.22 60.42
CA THR A 344 -0.80 -9.21 61.11
C THR A 344 0.38 -9.94 61.75
N SER A 345 1.57 -9.75 61.20
CA SER A 345 2.83 -9.96 61.92
C SER A 345 3.35 -8.60 62.35
#